data_AF-A0A812DX88-F1
#
_entry.id   AF-A0A812DX88-F1
#
_cell.length_a   1.000
_cell.length_b   1.000
_cell.length_c   1.000
_cell.angle_alpha   90.00
_cell.angle_beta   90.00
_cell.angle_gamma   90.00
#
_symmetry.space_group_name_H-M   'P 1'
#
loop_
_entity.id
_entity.type
_entity.pdbx_description
1 polymer ?
#
loop_
_entity_poly.entity_id
_entity_poly.type
_entity_poly.pdbx_seq_one_letter_code
_entity_poly.pdbx_strand_id
1 'polypeptide(L)'
;MLFIVALFIELSVANSNGVLHKSFVDIVFLSFFSFGESFEINKFVFEEMVSRKYFTPREVSFHNTESDLWVSFLGKVHDLTKLCEREKGNILLKPILQAGGTDISHWFNPKTHDVRTYVDPETNCVIPYCPNGRYLQIPPAYPDSKWANNFGCPWWKDNKYVIGNLSQKTRFIKIVNTLTSQEHILEVCSEERLEAILERYLAYNAHADSYTWKRRAAGQTGQELQARQEKSKARQAKELQAKQEEELQARQAEELQARQAKELQARLELQAKAKRQKVVKQRAFPRDREQSPQTAESAKQRAHFSPRRQRAQIT
;
A
#
# COMPACT_ATOMS: atom_id res chain seq x y z
N MET A 1 -22.03 3.21 -2.26
CA MET A 1 -21.32 3.75 -1.08
C MET A 1 -20.02 2.96 -0.92
N LEU A 2 -18.87 3.60 -1.15
CA LEU A 2 -17.56 2.93 -1.24
C LEU A 2 -16.85 3.02 0.10
N PHE A 3 -16.51 1.87 0.70
CA PHE A 3 -15.84 1.81 2.00
C PHE A 3 -14.44 1.22 1.85
N ILE A 4 -13.43 1.92 2.39
CA ILE A 4 -12.03 1.49 2.42
C ILE A 4 -11.63 1.32 3.90
N VAL A 5 -11.06 0.17 4.23
CA VAL A 5 -10.75 -0.36 5.58
C VAL A 5 -9.27 -0.76 5.58
N ALA A 6 -8.44 -0.16 6.43
CA ALA A 6 -7.01 -0.45 6.53
C ALA A 6 -6.71 -1.75 7.30
N LEU A 7 -5.72 -2.55 6.89
CA LEU A 7 -5.30 -3.76 7.61
C LEU A 7 -3.79 -3.95 7.46
N PHE A 8 -3.10 -3.95 8.61
CA PHE A 8 -1.67 -4.26 8.76
C PHE A 8 -1.42 -5.76 8.54
N ILE A 9 -0.46 -6.12 7.69
CA ILE A 9 0.15 -7.45 7.64
C ILE A 9 1.66 -7.24 7.55
N GLU A 10 2.38 -7.54 8.63
CA GLU A 10 3.81 -7.83 8.57
C GLU A 10 4.00 -9.16 7.83
N LEU A 11 4.84 -9.17 6.80
CA LEU A 11 5.34 -10.38 6.15
C LEU A 11 6.86 -10.41 6.29
N SER A 12 7.32 -11.10 7.32
CA SER A 12 8.67 -11.65 7.38
C SER A 12 8.72 -12.88 6.47
N VAL A 13 9.57 -12.87 5.45
CA VAL A 13 9.87 -14.05 4.63
C VAL A 13 11.38 -14.18 4.47
N ALA A 14 11.93 -15.22 5.11
CA ALA A 14 13.19 -15.83 4.73
C ALA A 14 12.88 -17.24 4.21
N ASN A 15 13.23 -17.57 2.97
CA ASN A 15 14.51 -18.22 2.64
C ASN A 15 14.55 -18.70 1.17
N SER A 16 15.78 -18.80 0.66
CA SER A 16 16.31 -19.77 -0.31
C SER A 16 15.41 -20.24 -1.45
N ASN A 17 15.67 -19.70 -2.65
CA ASN A 17 16.21 -20.47 -3.78
C ASN A 17 16.24 -19.56 -5.01
N GLY A 18 17.45 -19.24 -5.46
CA GLY A 18 17.65 -18.43 -6.65
C GLY A 18 17.28 -19.20 -7.91
N VAL A 19 16.41 -18.61 -8.74
CA VAL A 19 16.57 -18.41 -10.20
C VAL A 19 15.62 -17.28 -10.60
N LEU A 20 16.16 -16.22 -11.20
CA LEU A 20 15.48 -15.02 -11.70
C LEU A 20 15.10 -15.22 -13.18
N HIS A 21 13.85 -14.93 -13.55
CA HIS A 21 13.53 -14.50 -14.91
C HIS A 21 12.77 -13.17 -14.86
N LYS A 22 13.44 -12.14 -15.40
CA LYS A 22 13.09 -10.71 -15.40
C LYS A 22 12.10 -10.42 -16.52
N SER A 23 11.04 -9.68 -16.22
CA SER A 23 10.37 -8.80 -17.19
C SER A 23 10.67 -7.35 -16.81
N PHE A 24 11.60 -6.82 -17.61
CA PHE A 24 12.24 -5.52 -17.64
C PHE A 24 11.39 -4.29 -17.22
N VAL A 25 11.87 -3.63 -16.16
CA VAL A 25 11.86 -2.19 -15.98
C VAL A 25 13.07 -1.67 -16.75
N ASP A 26 12.87 -0.90 -17.82
CA ASP A 26 13.97 -0.24 -18.51
C ASP A 26 14.27 1.12 -17.88
N ILE A 27 15.27 1.07 -16.99
CA ILE A 27 16.12 2.17 -16.62
C ILE A 27 17.01 2.47 -17.84
N VAL A 28 16.78 3.58 -18.52
CA VAL A 28 17.72 4.10 -19.52
C VAL A 28 18.90 4.73 -18.77
N PHE A 29 19.94 3.92 -18.57
CA PHE A 29 21.30 4.41 -18.31
C PHE A 29 22.03 4.42 -19.66
N LEU A 30 22.05 5.56 -20.33
CA LEU A 30 23.02 5.84 -21.39
C LEU A 30 24.03 6.85 -20.84
N SER A 31 25.12 6.34 -20.28
CA SER A 31 26.35 7.10 -20.12
C SER A 31 27.14 6.96 -21.41
N PHE A 32 27.38 8.04 -22.15
CA PHE A 32 28.68 8.31 -22.78
C PHE A 32 28.78 9.75 -23.33
N PHE A 33 29.96 10.32 -23.10
CA PHE A 33 30.57 11.51 -23.71
C PHE A 33 30.23 12.91 -23.16
N SER A 34 31.14 13.35 -22.30
CA SER A 34 31.69 14.69 -22.12
C SER A 34 31.42 15.67 -23.29
N PHE A 35 30.39 16.50 -23.16
CA PHE A 35 30.46 17.92 -23.48
C PHE A 35 29.35 18.64 -22.71
N GLY A 36 29.67 19.75 -22.08
CA GLY A 36 28.81 20.42 -21.11
C GLY A 36 27.53 20.95 -21.73
N GLU A 37 26.39 20.36 -21.36
CA GLU A 37 25.04 20.95 -21.39
C GLU A 37 24.07 19.88 -20.86
N SER A 38 23.95 19.75 -19.53
CA SER A 38 23.02 18.78 -18.92
C SER A 38 22.57 19.27 -17.54
N PHE A 39 21.91 20.41 -17.51
CA PHE A 39 21.22 20.90 -16.31
C PHE A 39 19.84 21.49 -16.62
N GLU A 40 19.10 20.91 -17.57
CA GLU A 40 17.70 21.31 -17.83
C GLU A 40 16.73 20.16 -18.10
N ILE A 41 17.21 18.95 -18.39
CA ILE A 41 16.34 17.83 -18.82
C ILE A 41 15.53 17.25 -17.64
N ASN A 42 16.06 17.28 -16.42
CA ASN A 42 15.34 16.78 -15.24
C ASN A 42 14.26 17.74 -14.70
N LYS A 43 14.26 19.00 -15.15
CA LYS A 43 13.20 19.95 -14.83
C LYS A 43 11.98 19.69 -15.73
N PHE A 44 12.22 19.35 -16.99
CA PHE A 44 11.18 19.19 -18.01
C PHE A 44 10.28 17.96 -17.80
N VAL A 45 10.80 16.86 -17.25
CA VAL A 45 10.00 15.63 -17.05
C VAL A 45 9.23 15.64 -15.72
N PHE A 46 9.69 16.38 -14.71
CA PHE A 46 8.99 16.47 -13.42
C PHE A 46 7.86 17.51 -13.41
N GLU A 47 7.90 18.48 -14.33
CA GLU A 47 6.91 19.56 -14.46
C GLU A 47 5.67 19.12 -15.28
N GLU A 48 5.76 18.00 -16.01
CA GLU A 48 4.67 17.45 -16.84
C GLU A 48 3.87 16.32 -16.16
N MET A 49 4.11 16.08 -14.87
CA MET A 49 3.13 15.44 -13.99
C MET A 49 2.52 16.50 -13.07
N VAL A 50 1.94 17.56 -13.65
CA VAL A 50 0.86 18.27 -12.98
C VAL A 50 -0.18 17.19 -12.69
N SER A 51 -0.15 16.66 -11.47
CA SER A 51 -1.21 15.84 -10.90
C SER A 51 -2.49 16.56 -11.29
N ARG A 52 -3.27 15.98 -12.21
CA ARG A 52 -4.52 16.58 -12.67
C ARG A 52 -5.45 16.58 -11.46
N LYS A 53 -5.39 17.66 -10.68
CA LYS A 53 -6.18 17.84 -9.47
C LYS A 53 -7.63 17.99 -9.90
N TYR A 54 -8.47 17.11 -9.37
CA TYR A 54 -9.90 17.18 -9.56
C TYR A 54 -10.51 17.89 -8.36
N PHE A 55 -11.40 18.82 -8.66
CA PHE A 55 -12.13 19.59 -7.67
C PHE A 55 -13.61 19.21 -7.71
N THR A 56 -14.22 19.14 -6.53
CA THR A 56 -15.67 19.00 -6.43
C THR A 56 -16.34 20.36 -6.67
N PRO A 57 -17.59 20.41 -7.18
CA PRO A 57 -18.33 21.67 -7.28
C PRO A 57 -18.48 22.38 -5.93
N ARG A 58 -18.56 21.59 -4.84
CA ARG A 58 -18.62 22.11 -3.47
C ARG A 58 -17.31 22.81 -3.08
N GLU A 59 -16.15 22.26 -3.42
CA GLU A 59 -14.87 22.96 -3.18
C GLU A 59 -14.82 24.30 -3.89
N VAL A 60 -15.15 24.32 -5.19
CA VAL A 60 -15.14 25.56 -5.98
C VAL A 60 -16.05 26.61 -5.34
N SER A 61 -17.20 26.21 -4.79
CA SER A 61 -18.14 27.13 -4.14
C SER A 61 -17.62 27.82 -2.88
N PHE A 62 -16.59 27.29 -2.21
CA PHE A 62 -15.98 27.95 -1.06
C PHE A 62 -15.13 29.17 -1.45
N HIS A 63 -14.68 29.24 -2.70
CA HIS A 63 -13.82 30.30 -3.22
C HIS A 63 -14.65 31.33 -3.99
N ASN A 64 -15.43 32.13 -3.26
CA ASN A 64 -16.40 33.08 -3.83
C ASN A 64 -16.17 34.54 -3.40
N THR A 65 -14.97 34.88 -2.93
CA THR A 65 -14.64 36.23 -2.42
C THR A 65 -13.72 36.98 -3.38
N GLU A 66 -13.64 38.31 -3.28
CA GLU A 66 -12.76 39.11 -4.15
C GLU A 66 -11.27 38.76 -3.99
N SER A 67 -10.87 38.34 -2.78
CA SER A 67 -9.50 37.93 -2.45
C SER A 67 -9.22 36.44 -2.69
N ASP A 68 -10.25 35.65 -3.00
CA ASP A 68 -10.14 34.22 -3.25
C ASP A 68 -11.33 33.79 -4.13
N LEU A 69 -11.13 33.93 -5.45
CA LEU A 69 -12.19 33.79 -6.45
C LEU A 69 -11.88 32.68 -7.43
N TRP A 70 -12.62 31.58 -7.33
CA TRP A 70 -12.58 30.52 -8.32
C TRP A 70 -13.84 30.49 -9.15
N VAL A 71 -13.69 30.12 -10.41
CA VAL A 71 -14.80 29.83 -11.31
C VAL A 71 -14.53 28.55 -12.03
N SER A 72 -15.59 27.82 -12.36
CA SER A 72 -15.48 26.66 -13.23
C SER A 72 -16.10 26.94 -14.59
N PHE A 73 -15.46 26.48 -15.67
CA PHE A 73 -16.06 26.48 -16.99
C PHE A 73 -15.42 25.44 -17.90
N LEU A 74 -16.21 24.86 -18.81
CA LEU A 74 -15.77 23.86 -19.79
C LEU A 74 -15.01 22.69 -19.14
N GLY A 75 -15.40 22.29 -17.93
CA GLY A 75 -14.80 21.19 -17.16
C GLY A 75 -13.43 21.51 -16.53
N LYS A 76 -13.02 22.78 -16.52
CA LYS A 76 -11.81 23.26 -15.85
C LYS A 76 -12.15 24.21 -14.71
N VAL A 77 -11.27 24.25 -13.71
CA VAL A 77 -11.35 25.20 -12.59
C VAL A 77 -10.26 26.23 -12.76
N HIS A 78 -10.64 27.49 -12.66
CA HIS A 78 -9.79 28.65 -12.84
C HIS A 78 -9.74 29.49 -11.57
N ASP A 79 -8.55 29.82 -11.11
CA ASP A 79 -8.29 30.78 -10.04
C ASP A 79 -8.11 32.18 -10.64
N LEU A 80 -9.09 33.04 -10.41
CA LEU A 80 -9.12 34.42 -10.91
C LEU A 80 -8.65 35.44 -9.87
N THR A 81 -8.14 35.01 -8.71
CA THR A 81 -7.72 35.91 -7.64
C THR A 81 -6.70 36.95 -8.14
N LYS A 82 -5.69 36.51 -8.89
CA LYS A 82 -4.67 37.40 -9.50
C LYS A 82 -5.24 38.36 -10.54
N LEU A 83 -6.36 37.99 -11.16
CA LEU A 83 -7.07 38.84 -12.13
C LEU A 83 -7.84 39.94 -11.38
N CYS A 84 -8.53 39.57 -10.29
CA CYS A 84 -9.23 40.49 -9.42
C CYS A 84 -8.30 41.54 -8.78
N GLU A 85 -7.10 41.12 -8.34
CA GLU A 85 -6.10 42.03 -7.78
C GLU A 85 -5.62 43.07 -8.80
N ARG A 86 -5.41 42.66 -10.05
CA ARG A 86 -4.92 43.54 -11.12
C ARG A 86 -5.97 44.56 -11.54
N GLU A 87 -7.21 44.12 -11.65
CA GLU A 87 -8.35 44.92 -12.16
C GLU A 87 -9.22 45.45 -11.00
N LYS A 88 -8.62 45.65 -9.83
CA LYS A 88 -9.34 46.07 -8.63
C LYS A 88 -10.02 47.41 -8.85
N GLY A 89 -11.31 47.47 -8.55
CA GLY A 89 -12.16 48.66 -8.76
C GLY A 89 -12.73 48.80 -10.17
N ASN A 90 -12.42 47.88 -11.10
CA ASN A 90 -13.03 47.87 -12.42
C ASN A 90 -14.49 47.37 -12.35
N ILE A 91 -15.42 48.13 -12.92
CA ILE A 91 -16.86 47.80 -12.94
C ILE A 91 -17.13 46.49 -13.69
N LEU A 92 -16.29 46.16 -14.69
CA LEU A 92 -16.40 44.93 -15.49
C LEU A 92 -16.05 43.65 -14.71
N LEU A 93 -15.51 43.78 -13.49
CA LEU A 93 -15.25 42.65 -12.62
C LEU A 93 -16.52 42.19 -11.89
N LYS A 94 -17.55 43.04 -11.78
CA LYS A 94 -18.77 42.74 -11.02
C LYS A 94 -19.49 41.45 -11.47
N PRO A 95 -19.72 41.19 -12.77
CA PRO A 95 -20.40 39.96 -13.18
C PRO A 95 -19.58 38.70 -12.85
N ILE A 96 -18.24 38.79 -12.90
CA ILE A 96 -17.33 37.70 -12.55
C ILE A 96 -17.37 37.43 -11.05
N LEU A 97 -17.33 38.48 -10.21
CA LEU A 97 -17.46 38.36 -8.76
C LEU A 97 -18.82 37.77 -8.34
N GLN A 98 -19.90 38.20 -8.99
CA GLN A 98 -21.24 37.65 -8.74
C GLN A 98 -21.36 36.18 -9.12
N ALA A 99 -20.62 35.73 -10.13
CA ALA A 99 -20.56 34.34 -10.55
C ALA A 99 -19.48 33.52 -9.81
N GLY A 100 -18.81 34.11 -8.82
CA GLY A 100 -17.78 33.47 -8.01
C GLY A 100 -18.25 32.17 -7.36
N GLY A 101 -17.42 31.14 -7.43
CA GLY A 101 -17.72 29.82 -6.89
C GLY A 101 -18.75 29.01 -7.68
N THR A 102 -19.16 29.47 -8.88
CA THR A 102 -20.16 28.78 -9.71
C THR A 102 -19.59 28.29 -11.05
N ASP A 103 -20.42 27.58 -11.82
CA ASP A 103 -20.10 27.16 -13.19
C ASP A 103 -20.59 28.19 -14.22
N ILE A 104 -19.64 28.86 -14.87
CA ILE A 104 -19.88 29.85 -15.92
C ILE A 104 -19.79 29.24 -17.33
N SER A 105 -19.82 27.91 -17.46
CA SER A 105 -19.86 27.22 -18.76
C SER A 105 -20.95 27.74 -19.71
N HIS A 106 -22.04 28.28 -19.17
CA HIS A 106 -23.12 28.86 -19.96
C HIS A 106 -22.74 30.16 -20.70
N TRP A 107 -21.66 30.85 -20.32
CA TRP A 107 -21.14 32.04 -21.02
C TRP A 107 -20.37 31.68 -22.30
N PHE A 108 -19.86 30.46 -22.37
CA PHE A 108 -18.97 30.01 -23.43
C PHE A 108 -19.65 29.02 -24.37
N ASN A 109 -19.18 29.00 -25.62
CA ASN A 109 -19.57 28.00 -26.59
C ASN A 109 -18.65 26.78 -26.44
N PRO A 110 -19.19 25.57 -26.20
CA PRO A 110 -18.38 24.38 -25.97
C PRO A 110 -17.53 23.95 -27.17
N LYS A 111 -17.85 24.40 -28.39
CA LYS A 111 -17.07 24.05 -29.59
C LYS A 111 -15.91 24.99 -29.87
N THR A 112 -16.15 26.30 -29.74
CA THR A 112 -15.14 27.33 -30.05
C THR A 112 -14.28 27.68 -28.85
N HIS A 113 -14.71 27.30 -27.63
CA HIS A 113 -14.10 27.70 -26.36
C HIS A 113 -14.04 29.24 -26.20
N ASP A 114 -14.90 29.94 -26.93
CA ASP A 114 -15.03 31.39 -26.91
C ASP A 114 -16.37 31.81 -26.33
N VAL A 115 -16.47 33.09 -25.97
CA VAL A 115 -17.70 33.70 -25.46
C VAL A 115 -18.83 33.49 -26.48
N ARG A 116 -20.02 33.14 -26.00
CA ARG A 116 -21.20 33.01 -26.85
C ARG A 116 -21.50 34.33 -27.53
N THR A 117 -21.93 34.28 -28.77
CA THR A 117 -22.35 35.46 -29.52
C THR A 117 -23.77 35.26 -30.04
N TYR A 118 -24.47 36.36 -30.28
CA TYR A 118 -25.75 36.39 -30.97
C TYR A 118 -25.71 37.43 -32.08
N VAL A 119 -26.60 37.30 -33.06
CA VAL A 119 -26.78 38.31 -34.10
C VAL A 119 -27.85 39.29 -33.60
N ASP A 120 -27.47 40.55 -33.48
CA ASP A 120 -28.41 41.60 -33.10
C ASP A 120 -29.41 41.86 -34.24
N PRO A 121 -30.73 41.79 -34.02
CA PRO A 121 -31.72 41.96 -35.07
C PRO A 121 -31.72 43.35 -35.71
N GLU A 122 -31.26 44.39 -34.99
CA GLU A 122 -31.25 45.76 -35.50
C GLU A 122 -30.02 46.04 -36.36
N THR A 123 -28.83 45.71 -35.86
CA THR A 123 -27.57 46.00 -36.55
C THR A 123 -27.07 44.88 -37.46
N ASN A 124 -27.63 43.66 -37.35
CA ASN A 124 -27.11 42.42 -37.94
C ASN A 124 -25.64 42.13 -37.60
N CYS A 125 -25.10 42.75 -36.56
CA CYS A 125 -23.75 42.52 -36.07
C CYS A 125 -23.70 41.32 -35.13
N VAL A 126 -22.55 40.63 -35.11
CA VAL A 126 -22.28 39.53 -34.17
C VAL A 126 -21.77 40.13 -32.87
N ILE A 127 -22.58 40.07 -31.81
CA ILE A 127 -22.30 40.69 -30.51
C ILE A 127 -22.10 39.63 -29.43
N PRO A 128 -21.16 39.80 -28.48
CA PRO A 128 -21.02 38.93 -27.32
C PRO A 128 -22.31 38.87 -26.47
N TYR A 129 -22.75 37.66 -26.18
CA TYR A 129 -23.94 37.38 -25.38
C TYR A 129 -23.60 37.45 -23.87
N CYS A 130 -23.93 38.58 -23.26
CA CYS A 130 -23.62 38.86 -21.85
C CYS A 130 -24.88 39.27 -21.07
N PRO A 131 -25.74 38.32 -20.64
CA PRO A 131 -27.03 38.64 -20.01
C PRO A 131 -26.87 39.33 -18.65
N ASN A 132 -25.82 39.00 -17.89
CA ASN A 132 -25.54 39.56 -16.56
C ASN A 132 -24.69 40.84 -16.63
N GLY A 133 -24.56 41.43 -17.83
CA GLY A 133 -23.71 42.58 -18.09
C GLY A 133 -22.34 42.20 -18.64
N ARG A 134 -21.66 43.19 -19.21
CA ARG A 134 -20.34 43.04 -19.83
C ARG A 134 -19.29 42.77 -18.75
N TYR A 135 -18.55 41.67 -18.91
CA TYR A 135 -17.42 41.32 -18.05
C TYR A 135 -16.07 41.64 -18.71
N LEU A 136 -15.00 41.47 -17.92
CA LEU A 136 -13.64 41.84 -18.28
C LEU A 136 -13.19 41.26 -19.62
N GLN A 137 -12.45 42.06 -20.40
CA GLN A 137 -11.86 41.70 -21.72
C GLN A 137 -12.87 41.38 -22.84
N ILE A 138 -14.16 41.61 -22.63
CA ILE A 138 -15.16 41.58 -23.71
C ILE A 138 -15.28 42.93 -24.41
N PRO A 139 -15.22 42.97 -25.76
CA PRO A 139 -15.44 44.20 -26.51
C PRO A 139 -16.87 44.74 -26.31
N PRO A 140 -17.04 46.08 -26.37
CA PRO A 140 -18.35 46.70 -26.35
C PRO A 140 -19.17 46.30 -27.59
N ALA A 141 -20.50 46.34 -27.46
CA ALA A 141 -21.44 46.04 -28.55
C ALA A 141 -21.35 47.04 -29.72
N TYR A 142 -20.94 48.27 -29.42
CA TYR A 142 -20.80 49.37 -30.36
C TYR A 142 -19.37 49.89 -30.34
N PRO A 143 -18.89 50.53 -31.42
CA PRO A 143 -17.56 51.13 -31.44
C PRO A 143 -17.41 52.14 -30.30
N ASP A 144 -16.43 51.91 -29.43
CA ASP A 144 -16.13 52.77 -28.27
C ASP A 144 -14.65 53.14 -28.29
N SER A 145 -14.35 54.43 -28.28
CA SER A 145 -12.98 54.96 -28.24
C SER A 145 -12.26 54.67 -26.91
N LYS A 146 -13.00 54.30 -25.85
CA LYS A 146 -12.42 53.97 -24.54
C LYS A 146 -11.97 52.52 -24.43
N TRP A 147 -12.23 51.69 -25.44
CA TRP A 147 -11.87 50.29 -25.44
C TRP A 147 -10.49 50.04 -26.06
N ALA A 148 -9.55 49.53 -25.28
CA ALA A 148 -8.21 49.18 -25.75
C ALA A 148 -8.11 47.68 -26.11
N ASN A 149 -7.58 47.35 -27.29
CA ASN A 149 -7.37 45.98 -27.77
C ASN A 149 -5.96 45.42 -27.48
N ASN A 150 -5.18 46.05 -26.59
CA ASN A 150 -3.77 45.72 -26.35
C ASN A 150 -3.53 44.70 -25.22
N PHE A 151 -4.58 44.03 -24.74
CA PHE A 151 -4.48 43.06 -23.62
C PHE A 151 -3.98 41.67 -24.02
N GLY A 152 -3.78 41.41 -25.32
CA GLY A 152 -3.25 40.14 -25.82
C GLY A 152 -4.23 38.99 -25.66
N CYS A 153 -3.89 38.00 -24.83
CA CYS A 153 -4.73 36.82 -24.60
C CYS A 153 -5.80 37.12 -23.54
N PRO A 154 -7.10 36.88 -23.82
CA PRO A 154 -8.14 37.06 -22.83
C PRO A 154 -8.02 36.02 -21.70
N TRP A 155 -8.50 36.37 -20.51
CA TRP A 155 -8.34 35.58 -19.29
C TRP A 155 -8.91 34.16 -19.40
N TRP A 156 -10.00 33.97 -20.16
CA TRP A 156 -10.60 32.65 -20.37
C TRP A 156 -9.78 31.72 -21.28
N LYS A 157 -8.83 32.27 -22.06
CA LYS A 157 -7.90 31.52 -22.89
C LYS A 157 -6.52 31.36 -22.25
N ASP A 158 -6.21 32.12 -21.21
CA ASP A 158 -4.91 32.05 -20.55
C ASP A 158 -4.86 30.85 -19.59
N ASN A 159 -3.98 29.89 -19.90
CA ASN A 159 -3.77 28.69 -19.08
C ASN A 159 -3.15 29.00 -17.71
N LYS A 160 -2.59 30.21 -17.49
CA LYS A 160 -2.01 30.62 -16.20
C LYS A 160 -3.02 30.62 -15.04
N TYR A 161 -4.30 30.77 -15.35
CA TYR A 161 -5.36 30.76 -14.35
C TYR A 161 -5.90 29.36 -14.08
N VAL A 162 -5.52 28.33 -14.86
CA VAL A 162 -6.03 26.97 -14.69
C VAL A 162 -5.34 26.29 -13.51
N ILE A 163 -6.11 25.86 -12.51
CA ILE A 163 -5.60 25.10 -11.35
C ILE A 163 -5.87 23.60 -11.45
N GLY A 164 -6.87 23.20 -12.23
CA GLY A 164 -7.20 21.79 -12.43
C GLY A 164 -8.54 21.58 -13.13
N ASN A 165 -9.14 20.42 -12.90
CA ASN A 165 -10.35 19.96 -13.58
C ASN A 165 -11.55 19.90 -12.63
N LEU A 166 -12.73 20.27 -13.13
CA LEU A 166 -13.97 20.05 -12.40
C LEU A 166 -14.41 18.60 -12.60
N SER A 167 -14.76 17.90 -11.51
CA SER A 167 -15.26 16.52 -11.62
C SER A 167 -16.63 16.47 -12.29
N GLN A 168 -16.82 15.46 -13.15
CA GLN A 168 -18.12 15.22 -13.79
C GLN A 168 -19.09 14.53 -12.84
N LYS A 169 -18.57 13.73 -11.88
CA LYS A 169 -19.39 12.95 -10.96
C LYS A 169 -18.72 12.82 -9.60
N THR A 170 -19.37 13.35 -8.57
CA THR A 170 -18.94 13.13 -7.19
C THR A 170 -19.52 11.84 -6.61
N ARG A 171 -18.82 11.27 -5.64
CA ARG A 171 -19.24 10.09 -4.88
C ARG A 171 -18.88 10.27 -3.42
N PHE A 172 -19.71 9.71 -2.55
CA PHE A 172 -19.39 9.62 -1.13
C PHE A 172 -18.68 8.30 -0.82
N ILE A 173 -17.49 8.42 -0.23
CA ILE A 173 -16.75 7.30 0.33
C ILE A 173 -16.80 7.36 1.85
N LYS A 174 -16.84 6.22 2.51
CA LYS A 174 -16.74 6.13 3.96
C LYS A 174 -15.44 5.41 4.34
N ILE A 175 -14.52 6.15 4.91
CA ILE A 175 -13.22 5.67 5.36
C ILE A 175 -13.38 5.24 6.81
N VAL A 176 -12.92 4.04 7.12
CA VAL A 176 -12.96 3.50 8.49
C VAL A 176 -11.53 3.21 8.93
N ASN A 177 -11.11 3.88 10.00
CA ASN A 177 -9.88 3.52 10.69
C ASN A 177 -10.16 2.28 11.53
N THR A 178 -9.51 1.16 11.21
CA THR A 178 -9.71 -0.11 11.90
C THR A 178 -9.08 -0.16 13.28
N LEU A 179 -8.04 0.63 13.51
CA LEU A 179 -7.37 0.68 14.81
C LEU A 179 -8.23 1.43 15.84
N THR A 180 -8.79 2.58 15.44
CA THR A 180 -9.57 3.44 16.33
C THR A 180 -11.08 3.27 16.19
N SER A 181 -11.53 2.46 15.23
CA SER A 181 -12.95 2.31 14.84
C SER A 181 -13.66 3.62 14.45
N GLN A 182 -12.90 4.68 14.15
CA GLN A 182 -13.44 5.96 13.70
C GLN A 182 -13.86 5.89 12.24
N GLU A 183 -14.98 6.53 11.91
CA GLU A 183 -15.54 6.54 10.57
C GLU A 183 -15.73 7.97 10.06
N HIS A 184 -15.29 8.21 8.81
CA HIS A 184 -15.40 9.52 8.18
C HIS A 184 -16.01 9.37 6.79
N ILE A 185 -16.95 10.24 6.45
CA ILE A 185 -17.56 10.28 5.12
C ILE A 185 -16.93 11.44 4.36
N LEU A 186 -16.32 11.14 3.22
CA LEU A 186 -15.73 12.15 2.33
C LEU A 186 -16.48 12.20 1.00
N GLU A 187 -16.73 13.41 0.53
CA GLU A 187 -17.09 13.65 -0.87
C GLU A 187 -15.82 13.65 -1.72
N VAL A 188 -15.81 12.86 -2.78
CA VAL A 188 -14.63 12.61 -3.62
C VAL A 188 -15.04 12.57 -5.08
N CYS A 189 -14.15 12.95 -5.98
CA CYS A 189 -14.40 12.88 -7.42
C CYS A 189 -14.30 11.44 -7.92
N SER A 190 -15.13 11.05 -8.90
CA SER A 190 -15.13 9.66 -9.39
C SER A 190 -13.84 9.28 -10.11
N GLU A 191 -13.18 10.26 -10.71
CA GLU A 191 -11.97 10.14 -11.52
C GLU A 191 -10.68 10.19 -10.67
N GLU A 192 -10.80 10.50 -9.39
CA GLU A 192 -9.69 10.77 -8.49
C GLU A 192 -8.94 9.50 -8.06
N ARG A 193 -7.60 9.61 -8.00
CA ARG A 193 -6.70 8.55 -7.53
C ARG A 193 -6.71 8.45 -6.00
N LEU A 194 -6.27 7.31 -5.49
CA LEU A 194 -6.22 7.06 -4.05
C LEU A 194 -5.31 8.06 -3.31
N GLU A 195 -4.23 8.53 -3.93
CA GLU A 195 -3.31 9.54 -3.38
C GLU A 195 -4.04 10.86 -3.06
N ALA A 196 -4.83 11.37 -4.00
CA ALA A 196 -5.58 12.61 -3.79
C ALA A 196 -6.73 12.43 -2.77
N ILE A 197 -7.31 11.22 -2.70
CA ILE A 197 -8.25 10.85 -1.62
C ILE A 197 -7.55 10.88 -0.25
N LEU A 198 -6.32 10.36 -0.18
CA LEU A 198 -5.49 10.40 1.03
C LEU A 198 -5.20 11.85 1.42
N GLU A 199 -4.81 12.72 0.49
CA GLU A 199 -4.59 14.15 0.76
C GLU A 199 -5.80 14.81 1.45
N ARG A 200 -7.02 14.50 0.99
CA ARG A 200 -8.27 14.99 1.62
C ARG A 200 -8.48 14.43 3.02
N TYR A 201 -8.09 13.17 3.24
CA TYR A 201 -8.24 12.50 4.53
C TYR A 201 -7.19 12.94 5.56
N LEU A 202 -6.04 13.47 5.14
CA LEU A 202 -4.99 13.96 6.05
C LEU A 202 -5.49 15.04 7.03
N ALA A 203 -6.50 15.83 6.63
CA ALA A 203 -7.14 16.80 7.51
C ALA A 203 -7.82 16.17 8.75
N TYR A 204 -8.26 14.91 8.64
CA TYR A 204 -8.85 14.15 9.75
C TYR A 204 -7.80 13.33 10.49
N ASN A 205 -6.77 12.85 9.79
CA ASN A 205 -5.68 12.09 10.39
C ASN A 205 -4.35 12.37 9.67
N ALA A 206 -3.50 13.18 10.30
CA ALA A 206 -2.21 13.58 9.76
C ALA A 206 -1.24 12.41 9.52
N HIS A 207 -1.43 11.26 10.19
CA HIS A 207 -0.58 10.08 10.04
C HIS A 207 -1.13 9.06 9.02
N ALA A 208 -2.20 9.41 8.29
CA ALA A 208 -2.84 8.50 7.34
C ALA A 208 -1.94 8.05 6.19
N ASP A 209 -0.85 8.78 5.91
CA ASP A 209 0.15 8.41 4.91
C ASP A 209 0.88 7.09 5.25
N SER A 210 1.06 6.81 6.54
CA SER A 210 1.66 5.55 7.00
C SER A 210 0.70 4.35 6.93
N TYR A 211 -0.59 4.57 6.62
CA TYR A 211 -1.60 3.52 6.68
C TYR A 211 -1.70 2.76 5.36
N THR A 212 -1.95 1.45 5.45
CA THR A 212 -2.25 0.62 4.29
C THR A 212 -3.74 0.66 3.96
N TRP A 213 -4.10 1.17 2.79
CA TRP A 213 -5.50 1.31 2.34
C TRP A 213 -6.00 0.03 1.67
N LYS A 214 -7.18 -0.47 2.05
CA LYS A 214 -7.79 -1.65 1.41
C LYS A 214 -9.29 -1.47 1.16
N ARG A 215 -9.73 -1.64 -0.08
CA ARG A 215 -11.14 -1.51 -0.46
C ARG A 215 -11.93 -2.75 -0.01
N ARG A 216 -13.14 -2.55 0.51
CA ARG A 216 -14.07 -3.67 0.76
C ARG A 216 -14.67 -4.16 -0.55
N ALA A 217 -14.73 -5.49 -0.73
CA ALA A 217 -15.47 -6.08 -1.83
C ALA A 217 -16.96 -5.74 -1.70
N ALA A 218 -17.62 -5.44 -2.82
CA ALA A 218 -19.04 -5.14 -2.83
C ALA A 218 -19.84 -6.32 -2.27
N GLY A 219 -20.69 -6.07 -1.27
CA GLY A 219 -21.57 -7.09 -0.66
C GLY A 219 -21.13 -7.62 0.71
N GLN A 220 -19.91 -7.35 1.18
CA GLN A 220 -19.52 -7.76 2.54
C GLN A 220 -20.06 -6.76 3.58
N THR A 221 -20.94 -7.20 4.48
CA THR A 221 -21.40 -6.38 5.62
C THR A 221 -20.36 -6.35 6.74
N GLY A 222 -20.43 -5.33 7.63
CA GLY A 222 -19.42 -5.15 8.70
C GLY A 222 -19.34 -6.35 9.64
N GLN A 223 -20.48 -6.97 9.90
CA GLN A 223 -20.64 -8.15 10.75
C GLN A 223 -20.01 -9.40 10.13
N GLU A 224 -20.13 -9.60 8.82
CA GLU A 224 -19.53 -10.76 8.13
C GLU A 224 -18.00 -10.74 8.19
N LEU A 225 -17.39 -9.55 8.16
CA LEU A 225 -15.94 -9.39 8.29
C LEU A 225 -15.46 -9.68 9.71
N GLN A 226 -16.17 -9.19 10.72
CA GLN A 226 -15.90 -9.54 12.11
C GLN A 226 -16.01 -11.06 12.32
N ALA A 227 -17.10 -11.66 11.84
CA ALA A 227 -17.29 -13.10 11.89
C ALA A 227 -16.20 -13.87 11.13
N ARG A 228 -15.72 -13.35 9.99
CA ARG A 228 -14.63 -13.98 9.23
C ARG A 228 -13.27 -13.84 9.93
N GLN A 229 -12.99 -12.70 10.54
CA GLN A 229 -11.78 -12.47 11.34
C GLN A 229 -11.79 -13.34 12.59
N GLU A 230 -12.92 -13.42 13.29
CA GLU A 230 -13.10 -14.31 14.44
C GLU A 230 -12.96 -15.77 14.05
N LYS A 231 -13.55 -16.20 12.93
CA LYS A 231 -13.33 -17.56 12.39
C LYS A 231 -11.86 -17.83 12.07
N SER A 232 -11.15 -16.86 11.49
CA SER A 232 -9.71 -16.98 11.21
C SER A 232 -8.90 -17.11 12.49
N LYS A 233 -9.16 -16.26 13.49
CA LYS A 233 -8.52 -16.30 14.80
C LYS A 233 -8.82 -17.61 15.53
N ALA A 234 -10.07 -18.06 15.51
CA ALA A 234 -10.49 -19.33 16.11
C ALA A 234 -9.82 -20.54 15.46
N ARG A 235 -9.63 -20.51 14.12
CA ARG A 235 -8.90 -21.56 13.41
C ARG A 235 -7.42 -21.60 13.81
N GLN A 236 -6.78 -20.43 13.88
CA GLN A 236 -5.39 -20.32 14.35
C GLN A 236 -5.23 -20.77 15.81
N ALA A 237 -6.18 -20.40 16.69
CA ALA A 237 -6.18 -20.83 18.08
C ALA A 237 -6.35 -22.35 18.22
N LYS A 238 -7.25 -22.97 17.45
CA LYS A 238 -7.41 -24.44 17.42
C LYS A 238 -6.16 -25.14 16.93
N GLU A 239 -5.51 -24.62 15.89
CA GLU A 239 -4.28 -25.20 15.36
C GLU A 239 -3.12 -25.09 16.37
N LEU A 240 -3.03 -23.97 17.10
CA LEU A 240 -2.06 -23.80 18.18
C LEU A 240 -2.33 -24.76 19.35
N GLN A 241 -3.60 -24.92 19.75
CA GLN A 241 -3.99 -25.86 20.79
C GLN A 241 -3.66 -27.31 20.39
N ALA A 242 -3.97 -27.72 19.16
CA ALA A 242 -3.64 -29.05 18.67
C ALA A 242 -2.12 -29.31 18.70
N LYS A 243 -1.30 -28.32 18.30
CA LYS A 243 0.16 -28.42 18.39
C LYS A 243 0.65 -28.52 19.84
N GLN A 244 0.06 -27.74 20.75
CA GLN A 244 0.40 -27.80 22.18
C GLN A 244 0.03 -29.14 22.81
N GLU A 245 -1.11 -29.71 22.43
CA GLU A 245 -1.55 -31.03 22.89
C GLU A 245 -0.65 -32.15 22.36
N GLU A 246 -0.27 -32.10 21.08
CA GLU A 246 0.67 -33.05 20.48
C GLU A 246 2.05 -32.99 21.17
N GLU A 247 2.56 -31.78 21.43
CA GLU A 247 3.82 -31.61 22.15
C GLU A 247 3.74 -32.13 23.60
N LEU A 248 2.63 -31.88 24.29
CA LEU A 248 2.41 -32.40 25.64
C LEU A 248 2.37 -33.93 25.66
N GLN A 249 1.69 -34.55 24.69
CA GLN A 249 1.64 -36.00 24.54
C GLN A 249 3.02 -36.59 24.25
N ALA A 250 3.82 -35.95 23.41
CA ALA A 250 5.19 -36.37 23.13
C ALA A 250 6.05 -36.34 24.42
N ARG A 251 5.97 -35.25 25.20
CA ARG A 251 6.69 -35.13 26.48
C ARG A 251 6.26 -36.21 27.49
N GLN A 252 4.95 -36.47 27.59
CA GLN A 252 4.43 -37.52 28.47
C GLN A 252 4.90 -38.92 28.02
N ALA A 253 4.92 -39.19 26.72
CA ALA A 253 5.41 -40.45 26.17
C ALA A 253 6.91 -40.64 26.44
N GLU A 254 7.74 -39.61 26.26
CA GLU A 254 9.15 -39.65 26.61
C GLU A 254 9.39 -39.93 28.10
N GLU A 255 8.63 -39.28 28.98
CA GLU A 255 8.74 -39.53 30.43
C GLU A 255 8.37 -40.97 30.78
N LEU A 256 7.32 -41.51 30.16
CA LEU A 256 6.87 -42.88 30.38
C LEU A 256 7.90 -43.90 29.85
N GLN A 257 8.49 -43.63 28.69
CA GLN A 257 9.61 -44.43 28.15
C GLN A 257 10.83 -44.39 29.07
N ALA A 258 11.19 -43.22 29.61
CA ALA A 258 12.29 -43.08 30.55
C ALA A 258 12.04 -43.86 31.85
N ARG A 259 10.80 -43.86 32.37
CA ARG A 259 10.40 -44.67 33.54
C ARG A 259 10.52 -46.17 33.25
N GLN A 260 10.00 -46.63 32.10
CA GLN A 260 10.07 -48.04 31.69
C GLN A 260 11.53 -48.50 31.50
N ALA A 261 12.38 -47.67 30.89
CA ALA A 261 13.80 -47.99 30.71
C ALA A 261 14.53 -48.14 32.05
N LYS A 262 14.27 -47.25 33.01
CA LYS A 262 14.82 -47.36 34.38
C LYS A 262 14.37 -48.65 35.07
N GLU A 263 13.10 -49.02 34.96
CA GLU A 263 12.58 -50.26 35.55
C GLU A 263 13.23 -51.50 34.93
N LEU A 264 13.36 -51.52 33.60
CA LEU A 264 13.99 -52.62 32.86
C LEU A 264 15.47 -52.76 33.23
N GLN A 265 16.18 -51.64 33.38
CA GLN A 265 17.56 -51.61 33.84
C GLN A 265 17.70 -52.14 35.27
N ALA A 266 16.82 -51.76 36.19
CA ALA A 266 16.79 -52.28 37.55
C ALA A 266 16.52 -53.80 37.60
N ARG A 267 15.62 -54.31 36.75
CA ARG A 267 15.36 -55.77 36.61
C ARG A 267 16.59 -56.51 36.09
N LEU A 268 17.27 -55.97 35.08
CA LEU A 268 18.50 -56.56 34.54
C LEU A 268 19.61 -56.60 35.60
N GLU A 269 19.77 -55.54 36.39
CA GLU A 269 20.72 -55.53 37.50
C GLU A 269 20.40 -56.57 38.58
N LEU A 270 19.12 -56.72 38.94
CA LEU A 270 18.67 -57.76 39.86
C LEU A 270 18.96 -59.16 39.32
N GLN A 271 18.70 -59.43 38.05
CA GLN A 271 19.05 -60.70 37.40
C GLN A 271 20.57 -60.93 37.38
N ALA A 272 21.36 -59.89 37.11
CA ALA A 272 22.82 -59.98 37.16
C ALA A 272 23.33 -60.28 38.58
N LYS A 273 22.76 -59.65 39.61
CA LYS A 273 23.05 -59.95 41.03
C LYS A 273 22.67 -61.39 41.40
N ALA A 274 21.50 -61.87 40.98
CA ALA A 274 21.06 -63.24 41.22
C ALA A 274 21.95 -64.29 40.50
N LYS A 275 22.36 -64.02 39.25
CA LYS A 275 23.33 -64.85 38.52
C LYS A 275 24.68 -64.88 39.24
N ARG A 276 25.18 -63.74 39.72
CA ARG A 276 26.42 -63.66 40.51
C ARG A 276 26.33 -64.49 41.80
N GLN A 277 25.21 -64.43 42.53
CA GLN A 277 25.00 -65.24 43.73
C GLN A 277 24.93 -66.75 43.45
N LYS A 278 24.34 -67.17 42.33
CA LYS A 278 24.34 -68.59 41.91
C LYS A 278 25.75 -69.10 41.59
N VAL A 279 26.58 -68.29 40.92
CA VAL A 279 27.99 -68.63 40.63
C VAL A 279 28.82 -68.73 41.92
N VAL A 280 28.58 -67.85 42.89
CA VAL A 280 29.24 -67.91 44.21
C VAL A 280 28.83 -69.16 45.00
N LYS A 281 27.55 -69.56 44.97
CA LYS A 281 27.08 -70.81 45.60
C LYS A 281 27.60 -72.08 44.92
N GLN A 282 27.78 -72.09 43.60
CA GLN A 282 28.36 -73.23 42.88
C GLN A 282 29.87 -73.42 43.14
N ARG A 283 30.58 -72.37 43.58
CA ARG A 283 32.01 -72.46 43.97
C ARG A 283 32.24 -72.95 45.40
N ALA A 284 31.19 -73.18 46.19
CA ALA A 284 31.27 -73.54 47.62
C ALA A 284 30.98 -75.04 47.90
N PHE A 285 31.41 -75.95 47.01
CA PHE A 285 31.48 -77.39 47.28
C PHE A 285 32.96 -77.83 47.30
N PRO A 286 33.43 -78.57 48.32
CA PRO A 286 34.86 -78.87 48.49
C PRO A 286 35.29 -79.96 47.50
N ARG A 287 36.43 -79.75 46.84
CA ARG A 287 37.04 -80.72 45.93
C ARG A 287 38.34 -81.21 46.57
N ASP A 288 38.30 -82.43 47.09
CA ASP A 288 39.47 -83.12 47.62
C ASP A 288 40.52 -83.35 46.53
N ARG A 289 41.78 -83.25 46.98
CA ARG A 289 43.01 -83.45 46.20
C ARG A 289 43.13 -84.90 45.75
N GLU A 290 43.65 -85.10 44.54
CA GLU A 290 44.67 -86.13 44.30
C GLU A 290 45.63 -85.75 43.16
N GLN A 291 46.88 -86.08 43.42
CA GLN A 291 48.16 -85.88 42.73
C GLN A 291 48.29 -86.79 41.48
N SER A 292 48.85 -86.43 40.31
CA SER A 292 50.27 -86.22 39.90
C SER A 292 50.41 -86.68 38.40
N PRO A 293 51.58 -86.75 37.71
CA PRO A 293 52.10 -85.74 36.78
C PRO A 293 52.49 -86.32 35.38
N GLN A 294 53.26 -85.54 34.59
CA GLN A 294 53.96 -85.86 33.31
C GLN A 294 53.08 -85.63 32.04
N THR A 295 53.55 -85.10 30.90
CA THR A 295 54.89 -84.80 30.36
C THR A 295 54.75 -83.83 29.17
N ALA A 296 55.77 -82.98 28.98
CA ALA A 296 56.47 -82.59 27.74
C ALA A 296 55.75 -82.14 26.44
N GLU A 297 56.47 -81.21 25.79
CA GLU A 297 56.56 -80.94 24.34
C GLU A 297 55.66 -79.88 23.65
N SER A 298 56.29 -78.70 23.52
CA SER A 298 56.83 -78.18 22.26
C SER A 298 55.96 -77.34 21.31
N ALA A 299 56.60 -76.25 20.91
CA ALA A 299 56.62 -75.65 19.57
C ALA A 299 55.60 -74.55 19.21
N LYS A 300 56.18 -73.34 19.12
CA LYS A 300 56.21 -72.47 17.93
C LYS A 300 54.86 -72.07 17.32
N GLN A 301 54.58 -70.76 17.30
CA GLN A 301 54.80 -69.92 16.11
C GLN A 301 54.44 -68.44 16.37
N ARG A 302 55.33 -67.58 15.89
CA ARG A 302 55.20 -66.13 15.70
C ARG A 302 54.10 -65.84 14.67
N ALA A 303 53.40 -64.70 14.80
CA ALA A 303 53.62 -63.51 13.94
C ALA A 303 52.45 -62.52 14.01
N HIS A 304 52.83 -61.23 14.09
CA HIS A 304 52.22 -60.04 13.50
C HIS A 304 50.81 -60.13 12.87
N PHE A 305 49.91 -59.22 13.24
CA PHE A 305 49.36 -58.21 12.31
C PHE A 305 48.56 -57.11 13.04
N SER A 306 48.65 -55.89 12.51
CA SER A 306 48.20 -54.59 13.05
C SER A 306 46.71 -54.30 12.75
N PRO A 307 46.04 -53.32 13.42
CA PRO A 307 44.60 -53.13 13.37
C PRO A 307 44.16 -52.13 12.28
N ARG A 308 43.06 -52.41 11.56
CA ARG A 308 42.44 -51.48 10.61
C ARG A 308 41.00 -51.16 11.00
N ARG A 309 40.78 -49.91 11.44
CA ARG A 309 39.49 -49.22 11.53
C ARG A 309 38.79 -49.24 10.17
N GLN A 310 37.49 -49.56 10.14
CA GLN A 310 36.60 -49.16 9.06
C GLN A 310 35.49 -48.28 9.62
N ARG A 311 35.40 -47.08 9.03
CA ARG A 311 34.38 -46.06 9.19
C ARG A 311 33.38 -46.33 8.07
N ALA A 312 32.12 -46.59 8.41
CA ALA A 312 31.04 -46.69 7.43
C ALA A 312 30.38 -45.30 7.28
N GLN A 313 30.39 -44.78 6.05
CA GLN A 313 29.46 -43.74 5.59
C GLN A 313 28.24 -44.46 5.01
N ILE A 314 27.05 -44.00 5.37
CA ILE A 314 25.78 -44.37 4.73
C ILE A 314 25.30 -43.15 3.97
N THR A 315 24.88 -43.42 2.74
CA THR A 315 24.33 -42.51 1.72
C THR A 315 22.87 -42.21 2.01
#